data_AF-A0A851CTE4-F1
#
_entry.id   AF-A0A851CTE4-F1
#
_cell.length_a   1.000
_cell.length_b   1.000
_cell.length_c   1.000
_cell.angle_alpha   90.00
_cell.angle_beta   90.00
_cell.angle_gamma   90.00
#
_symmetry.space_group_name_H-M   'P 1'
#
loop_
_entity.id
_entity.type
_entity.pdbx_description
1 polymer ?
#
loop_
_entity_poly.entity_id
_entity_poly.type
_entity_poly.pdbx_seq_one_letter_code
_entity_poly.pdbx_strand_id
1 'polypeptide(L)'
;DLQKCFQEQIRLQGQVRLLEHRVKQQQLKIMHLLEKREIQYSDRGDENSVIDLGGKRQYSDCAEIYNDGHKQSGFYKMKPIQSPAEFLAFCDMSEGGGWTVFQRRSDGSQNFDRVWADYEEGFGNFVLKNGEYWLGNKNLHYLTNQGNYTLRIDLTDFEGERRFAQYARFRVAGEE
;
A
#
# COMPACT_ATOMS: atom_id res chain seq x y z
N ASP A 1 58.34 -15.28 -11.50
CA ASP A 1 58.60 -14.94 -10.10
C ASP A 1 57.43 -15.44 -9.25
N LEU A 2 57.67 -16.46 -8.43
CA LEU A 2 56.63 -17.27 -7.76
C LEU A 2 55.76 -16.41 -6.80
N GLN A 3 56.37 -15.38 -6.23
CA GLN A 3 55.73 -14.46 -5.29
C GLN A 3 54.64 -13.60 -5.96
N LYS A 4 54.84 -13.17 -7.21
CA LYS A 4 53.84 -12.42 -7.98
C LYS A 4 52.61 -13.28 -8.30
N CYS A 5 52.83 -14.55 -8.66
CA CYS A 5 51.75 -15.51 -8.90
C CYS A 5 50.91 -15.75 -7.65
N PHE A 6 51.55 -15.90 -6.48
CA PHE A 6 50.86 -16.08 -5.21
C PHE A 6 50.01 -14.85 -4.82
N GLN A 7 50.52 -13.64 -5.04
CA GLN A 7 49.75 -12.40 -4.84
C GLN A 7 48.54 -12.30 -5.76
N GLU A 8 48.69 -12.66 -7.04
CA GLU A 8 47.57 -12.71 -7.98
C GLU A 8 46.53 -13.75 -7.59
N GLN A 9 46.95 -14.92 -7.11
CA GLN A 9 46.03 -15.96 -6.63
C GLN A 9 45.18 -15.47 -5.45
N ILE A 10 45.78 -14.78 -4.48
CA ILE A 10 45.03 -14.19 -3.36
C ILE A 10 44.05 -13.12 -3.85
N ARG A 11 44.48 -12.26 -4.79
CA ARG A 11 43.63 -11.22 -5.39
C ARG A 11 42.41 -11.84 -6.10
N LEU A 12 42.64 -12.84 -6.94
CA LEU A 12 41.59 -13.53 -7.69
C LEU A 12 40.64 -14.27 -6.75
N GLN A 13 41.15 -14.96 -5.72
CA GLN A 13 40.31 -15.59 -4.69
C GLN A 13 39.45 -14.55 -3.93
N GLY A 14 39.98 -13.35 -3.67
CA GLY A 14 39.21 -12.24 -3.12
C GLY A 14 38.07 -11.80 -4.04
N GLN A 15 38.36 -11.66 -5.34
CA GLN A 15 37.35 -11.28 -6.34
C GLN A 15 36.26 -12.35 -6.51
N VAL A 16 36.64 -13.65 -6.52
CA VAL A 16 35.68 -14.76 -6.56
C VAL A 16 34.74 -14.69 -5.36
N ARG A 17 35.26 -14.53 -4.14
CA ARG A 17 34.43 -14.39 -2.93
C ARG A 17 33.46 -13.20 -3.00
N LEU A 18 33.90 -12.07 -3.54
CA LEU A 18 33.05 -10.89 -3.72
C LEU A 18 31.92 -11.18 -4.74
N LEU A 19 32.25 -11.84 -5.85
CA LEU A 19 31.28 -12.21 -6.87
C LEU A 19 30.27 -13.23 -6.35
N GLU A 20 30.72 -14.24 -5.61
CA GLU A 20 29.86 -15.22 -4.93
C GLU A 20 28.87 -14.54 -3.98
N HIS A 21 29.35 -13.55 -3.19
CA HIS A 21 28.46 -12.77 -2.34
C HIS A 21 27.41 -12.00 -3.15
N ARG A 22 27.81 -11.34 -4.24
CA ARG A 22 26.87 -10.60 -5.12
C ARG A 22 25.85 -11.54 -5.77
N VAL A 23 26.27 -12.72 -6.22
CA VAL A 23 25.37 -13.73 -6.79
C VAL A 23 24.38 -14.20 -5.74
N LYS A 24 24.83 -14.50 -4.51
CA LYS A 24 23.94 -14.88 -3.41
C LYS A 24 22.92 -13.78 -3.10
N GLN A 25 23.35 -12.52 -3.08
CA GLN A 25 22.44 -11.38 -2.90
C GLN A 25 21.43 -11.25 -4.05
N GLN A 26 21.86 -11.45 -5.30
CA GLN A 26 20.95 -11.45 -6.44
C GLN A 26 19.96 -12.63 -6.38
N GLN A 27 20.40 -13.81 -5.96
CA GLN A 27 19.54 -14.98 -5.78
C GLN A 27 18.48 -14.74 -4.70
N LEU A 28 18.84 -14.10 -3.59
CA LEU A 28 17.87 -13.69 -2.57
C LEU A 28 16.86 -12.68 -3.11
N LYS A 29 17.31 -11.68 -3.88
CA LYS A 29 16.39 -10.73 -4.55
C LYS A 29 15.47 -11.43 -5.54
N ILE A 30 15.99 -12.38 -6.32
CA ILE A 30 15.18 -13.18 -7.25
C ILE A 30 14.16 -14.01 -6.47
N MET A 31 14.54 -14.70 -5.39
CA MET A 31 13.59 -15.42 -4.54
C MET A 31 12.51 -14.50 -3.98
N HIS A 32 12.89 -13.33 -3.47
CA HIS A 32 11.92 -12.37 -2.94
C HIS A 32 10.99 -11.81 -4.03
N LEU A 33 11.48 -11.59 -5.25
CA LEU A 33 10.66 -11.21 -6.40
C LEU A 33 9.71 -12.34 -6.83
N LEU A 34 10.17 -13.59 -6.77
CA LEU A 34 9.34 -14.77 -7.06
C LEU A 34 8.27 -14.97 -6.00
N GLU A 35 8.59 -14.79 -4.72
CA GLU A 35 7.63 -14.82 -3.62
C GLU A 35 6.60 -13.69 -3.75
N LYS A 36 7.05 -12.46 -4.04
CA LYS A 36 6.15 -11.34 -4.37
C LYS A 36 5.23 -11.66 -5.55
N ARG A 37 5.75 -12.32 -6.59
CA ARG A 37 4.97 -12.76 -7.75
C ARG A 37 3.98 -13.89 -7.39
N GLU A 38 4.34 -14.82 -6.52
CA GLU A 38 3.45 -15.88 -6.05
C GLU A 38 2.32 -15.32 -5.17
N ILE A 39 2.63 -14.37 -4.28
CA ILE A 39 1.61 -13.61 -3.53
C ILE A 39 0.67 -12.89 -4.52
N GLN A 40 1.22 -12.24 -5.55
CA GLN A 40 0.42 -11.60 -6.60
C GLN A 40 -0.44 -12.61 -7.39
N TYR A 41 0.03 -13.84 -7.60
CA TYR A 41 -0.71 -14.90 -8.30
C TYR A 41 -1.77 -15.57 -7.42
N SER A 42 -1.52 -15.73 -6.13
CA SER A 42 -2.47 -16.29 -5.16
C SER A 42 -3.66 -15.36 -4.88
N ASP A 43 -3.48 -14.05 -5.03
CA ASP A 43 -4.53 -13.02 -4.81
C ASP A 43 -5.48 -12.88 -6.01
N ARG A 44 -5.18 -13.53 -7.17
CA ARG A 44 -6.09 -13.58 -8.34
C ARG A 44 -7.29 -14.50 -8.17
N GLY A 45 -7.34 -15.30 -7.10
CA GLY A 45 -8.43 -16.25 -6.85
C GLY A 45 -9.70 -15.64 -6.27
N ASP A 46 -9.65 -14.38 -5.79
CA ASP A 46 -10.77 -13.67 -5.19
C ASP A 46 -10.72 -12.20 -5.63
N GLU A 47 -10.99 -11.97 -6.94
CA GLU A 47 -10.67 -10.70 -7.62
C GLU A 47 -11.47 -9.48 -7.11
N ASN A 48 -12.54 -9.68 -6.35
CA ASN A 48 -13.36 -8.57 -5.87
C ASN A 48 -13.41 -8.55 -4.34
N SER A 49 -12.51 -7.77 -3.74
CA SER A 49 -12.49 -7.53 -2.29
C SER A 49 -13.52 -6.50 -1.82
N VAL A 50 -14.52 -6.18 -2.66
CA VAL A 50 -15.64 -5.30 -2.30
C VAL A 50 -16.63 -6.08 -1.44
N ILE A 51 -16.85 -5.58 -0.22
CA ILE A 51 -17.77 -6.14 0.75
C ILE A 51 -19.05 -5.31 0.76
N ASP A 52 -20.17 -5.94 0.44
CA ASP A 52 -21.49 -5.32 0.53
C ASP A 52 -22.11 -5.58 1.91
N LEU A 53 -22.29 -4.52 2.70
CA LEU A 53 -22.91 -4.58 4.02
C LEU A 53 -24.45 -4.60 3.96
N GLY A 54 -25.03 -4.48 2.76
CA GLY A 54 -26.46 -4.31 2.54
C GLY A 54 -26.90 -2.90 2.96
N GLY A 55 -27.53 -2.16 2.04
CA GLY A 55 -27.85 -0.72 2.14
C GLY A 55 -28.83 -0.28 3.25
N LYS A 56 -28.79 -0.89 4.43
CA LYS A 56 -29.58 -0.55 5.62
C LYS A 56 -29.00 0.62 6.41
N ARG A 57 -27.68 0.83 6.33
CA ARG A 57 -26.95 1.88 7.04
C ARG A 57 -25.87 2.46 6.15
N GLN A 58 -25.73 3.78 6.19
CA GLN A 58 -24.64 4.49 5.53
C GLN A 58 -23.52 4.72 6.55
N TYR A 59 -22.31 4.34 6.18
CA TYR A 59 -21.12 4.53 7.01
C TYR A 59 -20.31 5.71 6.50
N SER A 60 -19.79 6.50 7.42
CA SER A 60 -18.99 7.68 7.10
C SER A 60 -17.52 7.38 6.84
N ASP A 61 -16.98 6.30 7.43
CA ASP A 61 -15.61 5.84 7.26
C ASP A 61 -15.43 4.38 7.73
N CYS A 62 -14.20 3.85 7.61
CA CYS A 62 -13.86 2.50 8.05
C CYS A 62 -13.91 2.31 9.57
N ALA A 63 -13.71 3.37 10.37
CA ALA A 63 -13.75 3.27 11.81
C ALA A 63 -15.20 3.01 12.29
N GLU A 64 -16.19 3.66 11.68
CA GLU A 64 -17.60 3.39 11.95
C GLU A 64 -17.97 1.94 11.57
N ILE A 65 -17.54 1.48 10.40
CA ILE A 65 -17.72 0.09 9.95
C ILE A 65 -17.11 -0.89 10.94
N TYR A 66 -15.87 -0.63 11.38
CA TYR A 66 -15.18 -1.46 12.35
C TYR A 66 -15.91 -1.50 13.70
N ASN A 67 -16.40 -0.36 14.17
CA ASN A 67 -17.11 -0.25 15.45
C ASN A 67 -18.50 -0.90 15.41
N ASP A 68 -19.13 -0.99 14.24
CA ASP A 68 -20.38 -1.75 14.03
C ASP A 68 -20.16 -3.28 14.02
N GLY A 69 -18.90 -3.74 14.08
CA GLY A 69 -18.54 -5.14 14.24
C GLY A 69 -17.99 -5.81 12.98
N HIS A 70 -17.88 -5.09 11.87
CA HIS A 70 -17.30 -5.63 10.63
C HIS A 70 -15.77 -5.62 10.73
N LYS A 71 -15.16 -6.80 10.85
CA LYS A 71 -13.71 -6.96 11.10
C LYS A 71 -12.91 -7.47 9.90
N GLN A 72 -13.55 -7.69 8.75
CA GLN A 72 -12.86 -8.16 7.55
C GLN A 72 -12.21 -6.97 6.83
N SER A 73 -10.93 -7.07 6.47
CA SER A 73 -10.30 -6.06 5.61
C SER A 73 -10.79 -6.24 4.17
N GLY A 74 -11.12 -5.14 3.50
CA GLY A 74 -11.66 -5.15 2.14
C GLY A 74 -12.11 -3.74 1.70
N PHE A 75 -12.60 -3.61 0.47
CA PHE A 75 -13.22 -2.38 0.01
C PHE A 75 -14.65 -2.28 0.51
N TYR A 76 -14.99 -1.15 1.10
CA TYR A 76 -16.33 -0.84 1.56
C TYR A 76 -16.83 0.43 0.88
N LYS A 77 -18.15 0.48 0.65
CA LYS A 77 -18.81 1.72 0.28
C LYS A 77 -19.00 2.57 1.52
N MET A 78 -18.64 3.84 1.43
CA MET A 78 -18.83 4.82 2.48
C MET A 78 -19.23 6.17 1.90
N LYS A 79 -19.87 6.99 2.72
CA LYS A 79 -20.22 8.37 2.40
C LYS A 79 -19.90 9.25 3.60
N PRO A 80 -18.77 9.96 3.57
CA PRO A 80 -18.50 11.02 4.52
C PRO A 80 -19.64 12.04 4.58
N ILE A 81 -19.84 12.68 5.73
CA ILE A 81 -21.04 13.49 6.06
C ILE A 81 -21.36 14.53 4.98
N GLN A 82 -20.33 15.24 4.50
CA GLN A 82 -20.49 16.31 3.49
C GLN A 82 -20.20 15.84 2.06
N SER A 83 -19.87 14.56 1.87
CA SER A 83 -19.63 14.03 0.53
C SER A 83 -20.93 13.99 -0.27
N PRO A 84 -20.94 14.48 -1.52
CA PRO A 84 -22.14 14.45 -2.35
C PRO A 84 -22.54 13.01 -2.74
N ALA A 85 -21.55 12.12 -2.90
CA ALA A 85 -21.73 10.74 -3.35
C ALA A 85 -20.98 9.73 -2.47
N GLU A 86 -21.40 8.48 -2.55
CA GLU A 86 -20.67 7.33 -1.99
C GLU A 86 -19.42 7.03 -2.83
N PHE A 87 -18.37 6.57 -2.17
CA PHE A 87 -17.17 6.06 -2.82
C PHE A 87 -16.68 4.78 -2.15
N LEU A 88 -15.82 4.04 -2.86
CA LEU A 88 -15.13 2.86 -2.34
C LEU A 88 -13.79 3.26 -1.73
N ALA A 89 -13.49 2.75 -0.54
CA ALA A 89 -12.14 2.80 0.02
C ALA A 89 -11.82 1.48 0.72
N PHE A 90 -10.54 1.11 0.74
CA PHE A 90 -10.12 -0.10 1.44
C PHE A 90 -10.06 0.19 2.94
N CYS A 91 -10.76 -0.63 3.71
CA CYS A 91 -10.67 -0.64 5.15
C CYS A 91 -9.66 -1.69 5.59
N ASP A 92 -8.57 -1.25 6.22
CA ASP A 92 -7.70 -2.15 6.94
C ASP A 92 -8.22 -2.32 8.37
N MET A 93 -8.73 -3.52 8.64
CA MET A 93 -9.28 -3.93 9.93
C MET A 93 -8.27 -4.67 10.81
N SER A 94 -7.01 -4.79 10.36
CA SER A 94 -5.92 -5.39 11.12
C SER A 94 -5.33 -4.42 12.16
N GLU A 95 -4.60 -4.93 13.15
CA GLU A 95 -3.84 -4.15 14.13
C GLU A 95 -4.63 -2.97 14.76
N GLY A 96 -5.80 -3.26 15.33
CA GLY A 96 -6.70 -2.26 15.93
C GLY A 96 -7.76 -1.73 14.96
N GLY A 97 -7.52 -1.86 13.66
CA GLY A 97 -8.50 -1.72 12.58
C GLY A 97 -9.15 -0.34 12.43
N GLY A 98 -10.11 -0.27 11.52
CA GLY A 98 -10.84 0.96 11.21
C GLY A 98 -10.07 1.98 10.38
N TRP A 99 -8.97 1.56 9.74
CA TRP A 99 -8.15 2.45 8.93
C TRP A 99 -8.71 2.56 7.51
N THR A 100 -9.14 3.77 7.13
CA THR A 100 -9.45 4.08 5.73
C THR A 100 -8.15 4.32 4.97
N VAL A 101 -7.81 3.42 4.06
CA VAL A 101 -6.64 3.57 3.20
C VAL A 101 -7.01 4.52 2.05
N PHE A 102 -6.24 5.58 1.86
CA PHE A 102 -6.45 6.53 0.76
C PHE A 102 -5.35 6.47 -0.32
N GLN A 103 -4.22 5.82 -0.02
CA GLN A 103 -3.13 5.62 -0.96
C GLN A 103 -2.46 4.27 -0.68
N ARG A 104 -2.19 3.48 -1.72
CA ARG A 104 -1.38 2.26 -1.61
C ARG A 104 -0.42 2.11 -2.79
N ARG A 105 0.84 1.82 -2.49
CA ARG A 105 1.88 1.33 -3.42
C ARG A 105 2.35 -0.06 -2.99
N SER A 106 2.56 -0.96 -3.94
CA SER A 106 2.95 -2.34 -3.67
C SER A 106 3.83 -2.93 -4.77
N ASP A 107 3.44 -2.78 -6.04
CA ASP A 107 4.03 -3.50 -7.17
C ASP A 107 4.34 -2.62 -8.40
N GLY A 108 4.00 -1.34 -8.36
CA GLY A 108 4.17 -0.41 -9.48
C GLY A 108 3.18 -0.62 -10.63
N SER A 109 2.08 -1.35 -10.42
CA SER A 109 1.05 -1.60 -11.43
C SER A 109 0.30 -0.35 -11.88
N GLN A 110 0.35 0.75 -11.12
CA GLN A 110 -0.29 2.01 -11.48
C GLN A 110 0.72 3.14 -11.68
N ASN A 111 0.48 3.94 -12.72
CA ASN A 111 1.20 5.20 -12.93
C ASN A 111 0.65 6.29 -12.00
N PHE A 112 1.53 6.95 -11.24
CA PHE A 112 1.22 8.08 -10.36
C PHE A 112 1.71 9.42 -10.94
N ASP A 113 2.41 9.42 -12.08
CA ASP A 113 2.66 10.64 -12.85
C ASP A 113 1.40 10.98 -13.65
N ARG A 114 0.56 11.83 -13.07
CA ARG A 114 -0.81 12.12 -13.50
C ARG A 114 -1.12 13.60 -13.42
N VAL A 115 -2.12 14.04 -14.18
CA VAL A 115 -2.58 15.43 -14.16
C VAL A 115 -3.41 15.72 -12.91
N TRP A 116 -3.63 17.01 -12.62
CA TRP A 116 -4.38 17.44 -11.43
C TRP A 116 -5.76 16.80 -11.32
N ALA A 117 -6.53 16.79 -12.42
CA ALA A 117 -7.88 16.23 -12.45
C ALA A 117 -7.92 14.74 -12.02
N ASP A 118 -6.89 13.96 -12.35
CA ASP A 118 -6.80 12.56 -11.92
C ASP A 118 -6.57 12.47 -10.40
N TYR A 119 -5.73 13.34 -9.83
CA TYR A 119 -5.51 13.39 -8.38
C TYR A 119 -6.71 13.92 -7.61
N GLU A 120 -7.47 14.83 -8.21
CA GLU A 120 -8.70 15.40 -7.67
C GLU A 120 -9.78 14.33 -7.51
N GLU A 121 -10.06 13.56 -8.57
CA GLU A 121 -11.08 12.51 -8.62
C GLU A 121 -10.62 11.17 -8.03
N GLY A 122 -9.33 10.86 -8.14
CA GLY A 122 -8.76 9.57 -7.75
C GLY A 122 -8.54 8.62 -8.94
N PHE A 123 -7.62 7.68 -8.77
CA PHE A 123 -7.26 6.71 -9.79
C PHE A 123 -6.72 5.42 -9.17
N GLY A 124 -6.68 4.36 -9.96
CA GLY A 124 -6.10 3.08 -9.56
C GLY A 124 -7.12 1.96 -9.49
N ASN A 125 -6.85 0.95 -8.68
CA ASN A 125 -7.69 -0.23 -8.55
C ASN A 125 -8.38 -0.30 -7.18
N PHE A 126 -9.71 -0.18 -7.18
CA PHE A 126 -10.57 -0.18 -6.00
C PHE A 126 -11.32 -1.52 -5.78
N VAL A 127 -10.88 -2.60 -6.42
CA VAL A 127 -11.50 -3.93 -6.30
C VAL A 127 -10.50 -5.01 -5.89
N LEU A 128 -9.24 -4.89 -6.31
CA LEU A 128 -8.17 -5.81 -5.95
C LEU A 128 -7.63 -5.50 -4.56
N LYS A 129 -7.57 -6.52 -3.71
CA LYS A 129 -7.12 -6.41 -2.32
C LYS A 129 -5.76 -5.74 -2.17
N ASN A 130 -4.83 -5.97 -3.09
CA ASN A 130 -3.50 -5.36 -3.12
C ASN A 130 -3.30 -4.32 -4.24
N GLY A 131 -4.39 -3.85 -4.84
CA GLY A 131 -4.36 -2.86 -5.92
C GLY A 131 -3.74 -1.54 -5.46
N GLU A 132 -2.91 -0.95 -6.32
CA GLU A 132 -2.43 0.42 -6.12
C GLU A 132 -3.52 1.41 -6.47
N TYR A 133 -3.69 2.45 -5.65
CA TYR A 133 -4.64 3.53 -5.93
C TYR A 133 -4.35 4.80 -5.13
N TRP A 134 -4.98 5.87 -5.59
CA TRP A 134 -5.15 7.15 -4.92
C TRP A 134 -6.65 7.45 -4.82
N LEU A 135 -7.17 7.68 -3.61
CA LEU A 135 -8.60 7.83 -3.35
C LEU A 135 -9.25 9.05 -4.00
N GLY A 136 -8.45 10.08 -4.31
CA GLY A 136 -8.93 11.36 -4.81
C GLY A 136 -8.91 12.44 -3.72
N ASN A 137 -8.41 13.62 -4.08
CA ASN A 137 -8.27 14.76 -3.15
C ASN A 137 -9.63 15.23 -2.63
N LYS A 138 -10.67 15.23 -3.47
CA LYS A 138 -12.04 15.58 -3.05
C LYS A 138 -12.56 14.64 -1.96
N ASN A 139 -12.42 13.33 -2.17
CA ASN A 139 -12.84 12.32 -1.21
C ASN A 139 -12.03 12.43 0.10
N LEU A 140 -10.72 12.67 0.00
CA LEU A 140 -9.84 12.86 1.16
C LEU A 140 -10.17 14.15 1.93
N HIS A 141 -10.54 15.23 1.23
CA HIS A 141 -11.02 16.46 1.86
C HIS A 141 -12.29 16.20 2.68
N TYR A 142 -13.32 15.58 2.10
CA TYR A 142 -14.56 15.28 2.82
C TYR A 142 -14.31 14.34 4.01
N LEU A 143 -13.50 13.31 3.82
CA LEU A 143 -13.16 12.35 4.87
C LEU A 143 -12.44 13.04 6.04
N THR A 144 -11.42 13.84 5.77
CA THR A 144 -10.57 14.38 6.85
C THR A 144 -11.18 15.59 7.56
N ASN A 145 -12.19 16.25 6.97
CA ASN A 145 -12.87 17.41 7.58
C ASN A 145 -14.16 17.06 8.33
N GLN A 146 -14.64 15.82 8.31
CA GLN A 146 -15.81 15.42 9.09
C GLN A 146 -15.53 15.17 10.57
N GLY A 147 -14.26 15.17 10.99
CA GLY A 147 -13.85 14.83 12.35
C GLY A 147 -12.37 15.08 12.64
N ASN A 148 -11.85 14.43 13.67
CA ASN A 148 -10.43 14.47 14.01
C ASN A 148 -9.77 13.15 13.58
N TYR A 149 -9.03 13.19 12.48
CA TYR A 149 -8.34 12.02 11.94
C TYR A 149 -6.87 12.00 12.32
N THR A 150 -6.34 10.78 12.50
CA THR A 150 -4.91 10.53 12.59
C THR A 150 -4.45 9.90 11.28
N LEU A 151 -3.40 10.44 10.69
CA LEU A 151 -2.75 9.85 9.53
C LEU A 151 -1.68 8.87 10.01
N ARG A 152 -1.65 7.67 9.45
CA ARG A 152 -0.54 6.72 9.57
C ARG A 152 0.02 6.47 8.16
N ILE A 153 1.34 6.52 8.03
CA ILE A 153 2.06 6.17 6.80
C ILE A 153 2.95 4.98 7.13
N ASP A 154 2.68 3.83 6.52
CA ASP A 154 3.52 2.64 6.59
C ASP A 154 4.41 2.54 5.34
N LEU A 155 5.71 2.33 5.56
CA LEU A 155 6.70 2.13 4.51
C LEU A 155 7.42 0.80 4.74
N THR A 156 7.68 0.09 3.65
CA THR A 156 8.47 -1.14 3.63
C THR A 156 9.61 -0.96 2.65
N ASP A 157 10.84 -1.22 3.07
CA ASP A 157 11.99 -1.19 2.15
C ASP A 157 12.12 -2.47 1.33
N PHE A 158 13.12 -2.52 0.44
CA PHE A 158 13.36 -3.69 -0.42
C PHE A 158 13.90 -4.91 0.32
N GLU A 159 14.37 -4.74 1.56
CA GLU A 159 14.86 -5.81 2.43
C GLU A 159 13.73 -6.37 3.31
N GLY A 160 12.56 -5.73 3.29
CA GLY A 160 11.35 -6.15 4.00
C GLY A 160 11.14 -5.44 5.34
N GLU A 161 12.01 -4.50 5.70
CA GLU A 161 11.90 -3.77 6.96
C GLU A 161 10.75 -2.76 6.91
N ARG A 162 9.85 -2.84 7.89
CA ARG A 162 8.64 -2.02 7.98
C ARG A 162 8.84 -0.91 9.01
N ARG A 163 8.47 0.32 8.64
CA ARG A 163 8.45 1.49 9.54
C ARG A 163 7.18 2.27 9.33
N PHE A 164 6.75 3.00 10.36
CA PHE A 164 5.59 3.88 10.25
C PHE A 164 5.82 5.25 10.88
N ALA A 165 5.05 6.24 10.41
CA ALA A 165 4.94 7.56 11.00
C ALA A 165 3.47 7.90 11.24
N GLN A 166 3.17 8.59 12.34
CA GLN A 166 1.81 9.01 12.69
C GLN A 166 1.72 10.52 12.89
N TYR A 167 0.64 11.11 12.38
CA TYR A 167 0.35 12.53 12.47
C TYR A 167 -1.07 12.73 12.98
N ALA A 168 -1.21 13.31 14.17
CA ALA A 168 -2.51 13.61 14.77
C ALA A 168 -3.17 14.82 14.10
N ARG A 169 -4.50 14.86 14.08
CA ARG A 169 -5.33 15.98 13.56
C ARG A 169 -5.02 16.32 12.10
N PHE A 170 -4.84 15.31 11.27
CA PHE A 170 -4.60 15.46 9.85
C PHE A 170 -5.87 15.96 9.12
N ARG A 171 -5.69 16.95 8.25
CA ARG A 171 -6.75 17.53 7.41
C ARG A 171 -6.20 17.91 6.05
N VAL A 172 -7.02 17.75 5.02
CA VAL A 172 -6.74 18.22 3.66
C VAL A 172 -7.73 19.34 3.33
N ALA A 173 -7.24 20.49 2.89
CA ALA A 173 -8.10 21.61 2.50
C ALA A 173 -8.86 21.31 1.20
N GLY A 174 -9.92 22.09 0.94
CA GLY A 174 -10.63 22.02 -0.33
C GLY A 174 -9.80 22.62 -1.47
N GLU A 175 -10.26 22.45 -2.69
CA GLU A 175 -9.72 23.18 -3.84
C GLU A 175 -10.24 24.63 -3.80
N GLU A 176 -9.34 25.60 -4.00
CA GLU A 176 -9.64 27.03 -4.06
C GLU A 176 -9.92 27.51 -5.49
#